data_AF-A0A1Q9F5U0-F1
#
_entry.id   AF-A0A1Q9F5U0-F1
#
_cell.length_a   1.000
_cell.length_b   1.000
_cell.length_c   1.000
_cell.angle_alpha   90.00
_cell.angle_beta   90.00
_cell.angle_gamma   90.00
#
_symmetry.space_group_name_H-M   'P 1'
#
loop_
_entity.id
_entity.type
_entity.pdbx_description
1 polymer ?
#
loop_
_entity_poly.entity_id
_entity_poly.type
_entity_poly.pdbx_seq_one_letter_code
_entity_poly.pdbx_strand_id
1 'polypeptide(L)'
;MSVAVDVHLLSGKKASLEVEAAESAESVKRRAESILATGKRQTAELFRRSARRNRHYQRIKLYKAVMHELRMSPDMVVTALPTRLCRGNTITAQEQRQIRASLRAFASILSDGFVVTWSDPRYGGKSNAVRLLLEDVQQIQASSGAFAAVLGDGSVLTWGSPTPGRDSRVLQDSSACDSSAVQQPLKDVQQIQASQGAFAAILEDGSVVSWGPADFGGDSSAVQELLRDVQQIQASNRAFAAILGDGSVVTWGPADYGGDSKDVQVQLSDVQQVQASHRAFAAVLGDGSVVSWGYADWGGSTTHVQEHLRDVQQIQAANYAFAAVLHDGSVVTWGHQEFGGDSSAVQKQLRDVKQIHAGSHAFAAVLGEGSVVTWGGSQFGGDSKAVQEQLRDVQQIRGSRFAFAAILGDGSVLTWGHPAFGGDSRAVKEQLRIAQQIEASSHAFAAILGDGSVVTWGNSRYGGNCSAVQGQLKDVQQIKASQGAFAAVLGDGSVVTWGDPDHGGESRHLQDSWT
;
A
#
# COMPACT_ATOMS: atom_id res chain seq x y z
N MET A 1 44.68 -2.23 -27.79
CA MET A 1 43.57 -3.20 -27.87
C MET A 1 42.62 -2.71 -28.96
N SER A 2 42.42 -3.51 -30.02
CA SER A 2 41.42 -3.23 -31.05
C SER A 2 40.09 -3.89 -30.65
N VAL A 3 38.98 -3.20 -30.92
CA VAL A 3 37.62 -3.69 -30.67
C VAL A 3 36.89 -3.72 -32.02
N ALA A 4 36.21 -4.83 -32.31
CA ALA A 4 35.37 -4.94 -33.49
C ALA A 4 34.03 -4.23 -33.24
N VAL A 5 33.69 -3.29 -34.12
CA VAL A 5 32.46 -2.49 -34.07
C VAL A 5 31.63 -2.80 -35.31
N ASP A 6 30.41 -3.30 -35.10
CA ASP A 6 29.42 -3.52 -36.15
C ASP A 6 28.45 -2.33 -36.24
N VAL A 7 28.38 -1.72 -37.42
CA VAL A 7 27.51 -0.58 -37.72
C VAL A 7 26.35 -1.03 -38.58
N HIS A 8 25.12 -0.82 -38.10
CA HIS A 8 23.88 -1.18 -38.78
C HIS A 8 23.09 0.06 -39.18
N LEU A 9 22.63 0.11 -40.43
CA LEU A 9 21.67 1.12 -40.87
C LEU A 9 20.25 0.56 -40.78
N LEU A 10 19.27 1.45 -40.54
CA LEU A 10 17.84 1.13 -40.62
C LEU A 10 17.41 0.57 -42.00
N SER A 11 18.24 0.77 -43.03
CA SER A 11 18.07 0.16 -44.35
C SER A 11 18.51 -1.31 -44.42
N GLY A 12 18.94 -1.93 -43.32
CA GLY A 12 19.42 -3.32 -43.24
C GLY A 12 20.86 -3.55 -43.69
N LYS A 13 21.63 -2.49 -44.03
CA LYS A 13 23.05 -2.62 -44.39
C LYS A 13 23.92 -2.70 -43.13
N LYS A 14 24.97 -3.53 -43.18
CA LYS A 14 25.93 -3.70 -42.08
C LYS A 14 27.38 -3.49 -42.54
N ALA A 15 28.22 -2.94 -41.67
CA ALA A 15 29.66 -2.82 -41.86
C ALA A 15 30.38 -3.15 -40.56
N SER A 16 31.40 -4.00 -40.63
CA SER A 16 32.24 -4.41 -39.49
C SER A 16 33.60 -3.71 -39.58
N LEU A 17 34.04 -3.07 -38.50
CA LEU A 17 35.27 -2.30 -38.44
C LEU A 17 36.08 -2.67 -37.20
N GLU A 18 37.39 -2.85 -37.34
CA GLU A 18 38.28 -2.84 -36.18
C GLU A 18 38.71 -1.40 -35.84
N VAL A 19 38.54 -1.05 -34.57
CA VAL A 19 38.81 0.27 -34.00
C VAL A 19 39.81 0.14 -32.87
N GLU A 20 40.87 0.95 -32.89
CA GLU A 20 41.86 1.00 -31.80
C GLU A 20 41.41 1.99 -30.71
N ALA A 21 41.82 1.75 -29.46
CA ALA A 21 41.39 2.52 -28.27
C ALA A 21 41.66 4.04 -28.32
N ALA A 22 42.46 4.55 -29.27
CA ALA A 22 42.76 5.98 -29.44
C ALA A 22 42.09 6.62 -30.67
N GLU A 23 41.26 5.88 -31.42
CA GLU A 23 40.61 6.40 -32.62
C GLU A 23 39.39 7.26 -32.28
N SER A 24 39.27 8.44 -32.90
CA SER A 24 38.15 9.35 -32.68
C SER A 24 36.86 8.85 -33.33
N ALA A 25 35.72 9.11 -32.70
CA ALA A 25 34.41 8.70 -33.21
C ALA A 25 34.12 9.20 -34.63
N GLU A 26 34.67 10.36 -35.01
CA GLU A 26 34.55 10.92 -36.36
C GLU A 26 35.37 10.18 -37.41
N SER A 27 36.53 9.61 -37.04
CA SER A 27 37.32 8.73 -37.91
C SER A 27 36.57 7.43 -38.21
N VAL A 28 36.03 6.80 -37.16
CA VAL A 28 35.25 5.56 -37.27
C VAL A 28 33.99 5.78 -38.11
N LYS A 29 33.30 6.92 -37.91
CA LYS A 29 32.12 7.31 -38.68
C LYS A 29 32.42 7.44 -40.17
N ARG A 30 33.48 8.16 -40.57
CA ARG A 30 33.85 8.32 -41.99
C ARG A 30 34.19 6.99 -42.66
N ARG A 31 34.85 6.08 -41.93
CA ARG A 31 35.17 4.74 -42.41
C ARG A 31 33.91 3.89 -42.61
N ALA A 32 32.97 3.93 -41.66
CA ALA A 32 31.69 3.25 -41.79
C ALA A 32 30.86 3.78 -42.98
N GLU A 33 30.80 5.11 -43.15
CA GLU A 33 30.07 5.75 -44.25
C GLU A 33 30.65 5.38 -45.63
N SER A 34 31.98 5.32 -45.75
CA SER A 34 32.66 4.87 -46.98
C SER A 34 32.31 3.42 -47.34
N ILE A 35 32.30 2.51 -46.35
CA ILE A 35 31.94 1.09 -46.56
C ILE A 35 30.47 0.95 -46.95
N LEU A 36 29.57 1.74 -46.37
CA LEU A 36 28.13 1.64 -46.61
C LEU A 36 27.68 2.31 -47.92
N ALA A 37 28.44 3.30 -48.42
CA ALA A 37 28.17 4.04 -49.65
C ALA A 37 28.58 3.30 -50.94
N THR A 38 29.44 2.28 -50.88
CA THR A 38 29.90 1.52 -52.06
C THR A 38 28.86 0.57 -52.65
N GLY A 39 27.73 0.35 -51.97
CA GLY A 39 26.59 -0.42 -52.50
C GLY A 39 25.50 0.45 -53.14
N LYS A 40 25.73 0.96 -54.36
CA LYS A 40 24.68 1.55 -55.23
C LYS A 40 24.80 1.05 -56.68
N ARG A 41 23.81 0.28 -57.10
CA ARG A 41 23.18 0.14 -58.45
C ARG A 41 22.24 -1.07 -58.31
N GLN A 42 20.93 -1.03 -58.49
CA GLN A 42 20.09 -0.36 -59.50
C GLN A 42 18.60 -0.40 -59.07
N THR A 43 17.84 0.59 -59.56
CA THR A 43 16.41 0.60 -59.96
C THR A 43 15.33 0.23 -58.93
N ALA A 44 14.50 1.17 -58.46
CA ALA A 44 13.40 1.87 -59.14
C ALA A 44 12.10 1.04 -59.24
N GLU A 45 11.02 1.69 -58.77
CA GLU A 45 9.60 1.43 -59.09
C GLU A 45 8.88 0.32 -58.31
N LEU A 46 7.99 0.70 -57.37
CA LEU A 46 6.56 0.39 -57.44
C LEU A 46 5.74 1.07 -56.32
N PHE A 47 4.99 2.05 -56.80
CA PHE A 47 3.77 2.72 -56.34
C PHE A 47 2.78 1.97 -55.40
N ARG A 48 2.24 2.77 -54.43
CA ARG A 48 0.81 3.05 -54.14
C ARG A 48 0.06 2.33 -52.98
N ARG A 49 -0.65 3.19 -52.22
CA ARG A 49 -1.81 3.01 -51.30
C ARG A 49 -1.46 2.58 -49.86
N SER A 50 -1.98 3.17 -48.78
CA SER A 50 -3.10 4.11 -48.59
C SER A 50 -2.96 4.89 -47.28
N ALA A 51 -3.38 6.14 -47.30
CA ALA A 51 -3.60 6.95 -46.10
C ALA A 51 -4.71 6.39 -45.20
N ARG A 52 -4.47 6.32 -43.88
CA ARG A 52 -5.44 6.70 -42.83
C ARG A 52 -4.83 6.59 -41.42
N ARG A 53 -5.07 7.66 -40.65
CA ARG A 53 -4.98 7.81 -39.18
C ARG A 53 -3.57 7.92 -38.58
N ASN A 54 -3.24 9.11 -38.08
CA ASN A 54 -3.17 9.25 -36.62
C ASN A 54 -3.13 10.72 -36.16
N ARG A 55 -4.14 11.06 -35.34
CA ARG A 55 -4.24 12.29 -34.54
C ARG A 55 -3.37 12.17 -33.28
N HIS A 56 -2.07 11.95 -33.46
CA HIS A 56 -1.12 11.81 -32.34
C HIS A 56 0.12 12.70 -32.44
N TYR A 57 0.08 13.71 -33.33
CA TYR A 57 1.25 14.54 -33.66
C TYR A 57 1.13 16.01 -33.24
N GLN A 58 0.27 16.33 -32.25
CA GLN A 58 0.10 17.71 -31.75
C GLN A 58 0.49 17.89 -30.27
N ARG A 59 1.00 16.86 -29.58
CA ARG A 59 1.52 16.98 -28.19
C ARG A 59 3.05 16.91 -28.06
N ILE A 60 3.78 16.88 -29.18
CA ILE A 60 5.26 16.96 -29.25
C ILE A 60 5.76 18.42 -29.42
N LYS A 61 4.87 19.41 -29.45
CA LYS A 61 5.26 20.83 -29.60
C LYS A 61 5.65 21.52 -28.29
N LEU A 62 5.33 20.97 -27.12
CA LEU A 62 5.72 21.58 -25.84
C LEU A 62 7.12 21.11 -25.37
N TYR A 63 7.50 19.87 -25.70
CA TYR A 63 8.85 19.34 -25.39
C TYR A 63 9.95 19.94 -26.29
N LYS A 64 9.59 20.46 -27.47
CA LYS A 64 10.52 21.11 -28.41
C LYS A 64 10.84 22.58 -28.10
N ALA A 65 10.12 23.21 -27.17
CA ALA A 65 10.45 24.57 -26.73
C ALA A 65 11.56 24.57 -25.66
N VAL A 66 11.64 23.52 -24.84
CA VAL A 66 12.65 23.37 -23.78
C VAL A 66 13.99 22.86 -24.32
N MET A 67 13.97 22.08 -25.41
CA MET A 67 15.20 21.60 -26.09
C MET A 67 15.90 22.67 -26.96
N HIS A 68 15.38 23.90 -27.05
CA HIS A 68 15.97 24.97 -27.86
C HIS A 68 17.01 25.82 -27.09
N GLU A 69 17.12 25.68 -25.76
CA GLU A 69 18.13 26.41 -24.95
C GLU A 69 19.38 25.58 -24.61
N LEU A 70 19.40 24.28 -24.91
CA LEU A 70 20.56 23.41 -24.69
C LEU A 70 20.97 22.78 -26.03
N ARG A 71 22.01 23.32 -26.66
CA ARG A 71 22.53 22.90 -27.98
C ARG A 71 23.04 21.43 -27.97
N MET A 72 22.16 20.45 -28.10
CA MET A 72 22.53 19.04 -28.36
C MET A 72 21.71 18.46 -29.53
N SER A 73 22.38 17.68 -30.41
CA SER A 73 21.82 17.11 -31.64
C SER A 73 20.88 15.91 -31.40
N PRO A 74 19.86 15.66 -32.24
CA PRO A 74 18.72 14.81 -31.89
C PRO A 74 18.71 13.39 -32.51
N ASP A 75 19.86 12.74 -32.74
CA ASP A 75 19.90 11.39 -33.32
C ASP A 75 20.94 10.47 -32.65
N MET A 76 20.69 10.08 -31.39
CA MET A 76 21.45 8.99 -30.74
C MET A 76 20.63 8.34 -29.62
N VAL A 77 20.07 7.16 -29.88
CA VAL A 77 19.57 6.24 -28.85
C VAL A 77 20.59 5.12 -28.72
N VAL A 78 21.27 5.06 -27.58
CA VAL A 78 22.07 3.90 -27.17
C VAL A 78 21.35 3.29 -25.98
N THR A 79 20.67 2.16 -26.19
CA THR A 79 20.29 1.25 -25.11
C THR A 79 20.69 -0.15 -25.52
N ALA A 80 21.74 -0.66 -24.86
CA ALA A 80 22.09 -2.06 -24.87
C ALA A 80 21.26 -2.76 -23.79
N LEU A 81 20.48 -3.78 -24.16
CA LEU A 81 19.97 -4.76 -23.20
C LEU A 81 20.30 -6.17 -23.68
N PRO A 82 20.76 -7.06 -22.78
CA PRO A 82 21.10 -8.43 -23.13
C PRO A 82 19.85 -9.28 -23.30
N THR A 83 19.80 -10.01 -24.41
CA THR A 83 18.91 -11.14 -24.63
C THR A 83 19.14 -12.26 -23.61
N ARG A 84 18.10 -12.69 -22.87
CA ARG A 84 17.99 -14.06 -22.39
C ARG A 84 16.58 -14.62 -22.56
N LEU A 85 16.53 -15.76 -23.25
CA LEU A 85 15.44 -16.72 -23.29
C LEU A 85 15.14 -17.27 -21.89
N CYS A 86 13.86 -17.43 -21.54
CA CYS A 86 13.33 -18.60 -20.82
C CYS A 86 11.80 -18.67 -20.95
N ARG A 87 11.30 -19.86 -21.31
CA ARG A 87 9.88 -20.18 -21.41
C ARG A 87 9.31 -20.46 -20.03
N GLY A 88 8.13 -19.87 -19.77
CA GLY A 88 7.19 -20.25 -18.73
C GLY A 88 7.66 -19.97 -17.32
N ASN A 89 7.48 -18.74 -16.83
CA ASN A 89 7.55 -18.43 -15.40
C ASN A 89 6.68 -17.23 -15.05
N THR A 90 6.01 -17.36 -13.91
CA THR A 90 5.58 -16.31 -12.97
C THR A 90 6.60 -15.18 -12.87
N ILE A 91 6.20 -13.98 -12.44
CA ILE A 91 7.05 -12.77 -12.31
C ILE A 91 8.45 -13.19 -11.82
N THR A 92 9.44 -13.16 -12.71
CA THR A 92 10.81 -13.56 -12.36
C THR A 92 11.43 -12.38 -11.63
N ALA A 93 11.76 -12.62 -10.38
CA ALA A 93 12.27 -11.68 -9.41
C ALA A 93 13.70 -11.22 -9.78
N GLN A 94 13.88 -9.93 -10.04
CA GLN A 94 14.93 -9.26 -9.29
C GLN A 94 14.45 -9.25 -7.83
N GLU A 95 15.23 -9.90 -6.96
CA GLU A 95 14.90 -10.23 -5.56
C GLU A 95 13.98 -9.18 -4.91
N GLN A 96 12.73 -9.51 -4.67
CA GLN A 96 11.75 -8.53 -4.24
C GLN A 96 12.04 -8.02 -2.82
N ARG A 97 12.05 -6.69 -2.62
CA ARG A 97 12.24 -6.07 -1.30
C ARG A 97 10.92 -5.93 -0.53
N GLN A 98 9.83 -5.50 -1.19
CA GLN A 98 8.59 -5.16 -0.49
C GLN A 98 7.34 -5.26 -1.38
N ILE A 99 6.19 -5.65 -0.81
CA ILE A 99 4.85 -5.52 -1.41
C ILE A 99 3.96 -4.60 -0.58
N ARG A 100 3.11 -3.82 -1.27
CA ARG A 100 2.03 -2.98 -0.75
C ARG A 100 0.74 -3.20 -1.53
N ALA A 101 -0.41 -2.97 -0.89
CA ALA A 101 -1.72 -3.17 -1.47
C ALA A 101 -2.62 -1.96 -1.23
N SER A 102 -3.36 -1.55 -2.27
CA SER A 102 -4.53 -0.66 -2.13
C SER A 102 -5.79 -1.50 -1.94
N LEU A 103 -7.00 -0.91 -2.00
CA LEU A 103 -8.21 -1.73 -2.00
C LEU A 103 -8.20 -2.72 -3.17
N ARG A 104 -7.66 -2.31 -4.32
CA ARG A 104 -7.87 -3.01 -5.60
C ARG A 104 -6.65 -3.39 -6.40
N ALA A 105 -5.46 -2.97 -5.98
CA ALA A 105 -4.23 -3.22 -6.72
C ALA A 105 -3.09 -3.54 -5.76
N PHE A 106 -2.00 -4.05 -6.33
CA PHE A 106 -0.75 -4.26 -5.61
C PHE A 106 0.39 -3.52 -6.31
N ALA A 107 1.39 -3.17 -5.51
CA ALA A 107 2.66 -2.63 -5.95
C ALA A 107 3.80 -3.33 -5.22
N SER A 108 4.92 -3.53 -5.90
CA SER A 108 6.10 -4.18 -5.33
C SER A 108 7.39 -3.47 -5.73
N ILE A 109 8.33 -3.39 -4.78
CA ILE A 109 9.71 -2.91 -4.98
C ILE A 109 10.63 -4.11 -5.19
N LEU A 110 11.40 -4.11 -6.27
CA LEU A 110 12.40 -5.12 -6.62
C LEU A 110 13.80 -4.75 -6.04
N SER A 111 14.74 -5.70 -5.99
CA SER A 111 16.07 -5.48 -5.37
C SER A 111 16.93 -4.46 -6.10
N ASP A 112 16.67 -4.28 -7.38
CA ASP A 112 17.28 -3.27 -8.23
C ASP A 112 16.59 -1.90 -8.11
N GLY A 113 15.58 -1.77 -7.25
CA GLY A 113 14.86 -0.53 -7.00
C GLY A 113 13.69 -0.26 -7.95
N PHE A 114 13.39 -1.14 -8.90
CA PHE A 114 12.24 -0.95 -9.81
C PHE A 114 10.91 -1.30 -9.15
N VAL A 115 9.83 -0.64 -9.62
CA VAL A 115 8.46 -0.91 -9.14
C VAL A 115 7.59 -1.61 -10.16
N VAL A 116 6.94 -2.68 -9.73
CA VAL A 116 5.95 -3.43 -10.51
C VAL A 116 4.58 -3.30 -9.87
N THR A 117 3.56 -2.99 -10.66
CA THR A 117 2.16 -2.89 -10.20
C THR A 117 1.23 -3.73 -11.06
N TRP A 118 0.16 -4.28 -10.49
CA TRP A 118 -0.83 -5.07 -11.24
C TRP A 118 -2.27 -4.91 -10.73
N SER A 119 -3.21 -5.44 -11.52
CA SER A 119 -4.68 -5.38 -11.37
C SER A 119 -5.32 -4.06 -11.81
N ASP A 120 -6.35 -3.54 -11.10
CA ASP A 120 -7.23 -2.50 -11.63
C ASP A 120 -6.42 -1.24 -12.00
N PRO A 121 -6.33 -0.88 -13.30
CA PRO A 121 -5.54 0.26 -13.76
C PRO A 121 -5.98 1.58 -13.13
N ARG A 122 -7.28 1.69 -12.78
CA ARG A 122 -7.82 2.89 -12.12
C ARG A 122 -7.27 3.05 -10.71
N TYR A 123 -6.89 1.96 -10.06
CA TYR A 123 -6.42 1.93 -8.67
C TYR A 123 -4.90 1.80 -8.56
N GLY A 124 -4.18 2.15 -9.64
CA GLY A 124 -2.72 2.09 -9.70
C GLY A 124 -2.16 0.74 -10.15
N GLY A 125 -2.99 -0.19 -10.61
CA GLY A 125 -2.56 -1.50 -11.12
C GLY A 125 -1.85 -1.47 -12.49
N LYS A 126 -1.73 -0.29 -13.13
CA LYS A 126 -0.88 -0.08 -14.32
C LYS A 126 -0.09 1.21 -14.19
N SER A 127 1.21 1.11 -13.95
CA SER A 127 2.14 2.24 -13.79
C SER A 127 2.76 2.74 -15.10
N ASN A 128 2.26 2.34 -16.29
CA ASN A 128 2.89 2.64 -17.59
C ASN A 128 3.22 4.12 -17.83
N ALA A 129 2.45 5.04 -17.25
CA ALA A 129 2.67 6.48 -17.38
C ALA A 129 3.89 6.99 -16.57
N VAL A 130 4.26 6.28 -15.49
CA VAL A 130 5.33 6.65 -14.55
C VAL A 130 6.46 5.62 -14.50
N ARG A 131 6.38 4.57 -15.33
CA ARG A 131 7.31 3.42 -15.33
C ARG A 131 8.79 3.81 -15.44
N LEU A 132 9.13 4.73 -16.33
CA LEU A 132 10.51 5.19 -16.55
C LEU A 132 11.04 6.08 -15.43
N LEU A 133 10.18 6.46 -14.49
CA LEU A 133 10.52 7.33 -13.35
C LEU A 133 10.56 6.53 -12.04
N LEU A 134 10.05 5.30 -12.01
CA LEU A 134 10.06 4.41 -10.83
C LEU A 134 11.33 3.55 -10.80
N GLU A 135 12.48 4.22 -10.79
CA GLU A 135 13.80 3.61 -10.61
C GLU A 135 14.35 4.01 -9.23
N ASP A 136 15.16 3.14 -8.61
CA ASP A 136 15.75 3.38 -7.28
C ASP A 136 14.74 3.68 -6.15
N VAL A 137 13.60 2.98 -6.13
CA VAL A 137 12.55 3.19 -5.12
C VAL A 137 12.95 2.61 -3.76
N GLN A 138 12.86 3.45 -2.71
CA GLN A 138 13.18 3.09 -1.33
C GLN A 138 11.94 2.66 -0.53
N GLN A 139 10.79 3.32 -0.76
CA GLN A 139 9.55 3.07 -0.02
C GLN A 139 8.32 3.17 -0.92
N ILE A 140 7.31 2.34 -0.66
CA ILE A 140 5.96 2.48 -1.23
C ILE A 140 4.92 2.57 -0.10
N GLN A 141 3.95 3.44 -0.29
CA GLN A 141 2.71 3.52 0.48
C GLN A 141 1.49 3.39 -0.43
N ALA A 142 0.38 2.92 0.14
CA ALA A 142 -0.88 2.73 -0.56
C ALA A 142 -2.01 3.45 0.17
N SER A 143 -2.83 4.18 -0.59
CA SER A 143 -4.15 4.62 -0.15
C SER A 143 -5.20 3.60 -0.60
N SER A 144 -6.48 3.93 -0.45
CA SER A 144 -7.54 3.02 -0.91
C SER A 144 -7.54 2.80 -2.43
N GLY A 145 -7.01 3.73 -3.22
CA GLY A 145 -6.97 3.59 -4.68
C GLY A 145 -5.78 4.20 -5.40
N ALA A 146 -4.75 4.60 -4.69
CA ALA A 146 -3.52 5.08 -5.29
C ALA A 146 -2.30 4.54 -4.52
N PHE A 147 -1.14 4.69 -5.13
CA PHE A 147 0.16 4.44 -4.53
C PHE A 147 1.02 5.70 -4.55
N ALA A 148 1.94 5.77 -3.60
CA ALA A 148 3.02 6.73 -3.56
C ALA A 148 4.35 6.01 -3.36
N ALA A 149 5.37 6.36 -4.14
CA ALA A 149 6.72 5.83 -4.06
C ALA A 149 7.72 6.95 -3.73
N VAL A 150 8.64 6.68 -2.80
CA VAL A 150 9.80 7.54 -2.50
C VAL A 150 11.00 6.97 -3.24
N LEU A 151 11.63 7.78 -4.09
CA LEU A 151 12.83 7.43 -4.86
C LEU A 151 14.10 7.69 -4.03
N GLY A 152 15.23 7.11 -4.43
CA GLY A 152 16.52 7.23 -3.74
C GLY A 152 17.11 8.65 -3.78
N ASP A 153 16.63 9.50 -4.69
CA ASP A 153 16.94 10.93 -4.73
C ASP A 153 16.02 11.78 -3.82
N GLY A 154 15.15 11.13 -3.03
CA GLY A 154 14.20 11.76 -2.12
C GLY A 154 12.91 12.26 -2.77
N SER A 155 12.77 12.16 -4.11
CA SER A 155 11.55 12.58 -4.81
C SER A 155 10.40 11.59 -4.66
N VAL A 156 9.16 12.07 -4.87
CA VAL A 156 7.96 11.24 -4.71
C VAL A 156 7.12 11.18 -5.99
N LEU A 157 6.76 9.97 -6.37
CA LEU A 157 5.86 9.68 -7.48
C LEU A 157 4.59 9.01 -6.99
N THR A 158 3.46 9.49 -7.48
CA THR A 158 2.14 8.92 -7.17
C THR A 158 1.40 8.51 -8.43
N TRP A 159 0.61 7.44 -8.32
CA TRP A 159 -0.23 6.96 -9.42
C TRP A 159 -1.46 6.20 -8.90
N GLY A 160 -2.51 6.15 -9.72
CA GLY A 160 -3.82 5.59 -9.35
C GLY A 160 -4.90 6.66 -9.20
N SER A 161 -6.00 6.33 -8.53
CA SER A 161 -7.18 7.20 -8.40
C SER A 161 -7.50 7.49 -6.93
N PRO A 162 -7.71 8.76 -6.55
CA PRO A 162 -8.00 9.14 -5.17
C PRO A 162 -9.43 8.82 -4.72
N THR A 163 -10.35 8.50 -5.64
CA THR A 163 -11.78 8.34 -5.31
C THR A 163 -12.20 6.87 -5.29
N PRO A 164 -12.14 6.18 -4.14
CA PRO A 164 -12.67 4.83 -4.02
C PRO A 164 -14.20 4.84 -4.22
N GLY A 165 -14.67 4.17 -5.27
CA GLY A 165 -16.06 3.73 -5.35
C GLY A 165 -17.07 4.73 -5.93
N ARG A 166 -16.66 5.86 -6.49
CA ARG A 166 -17.53 6.57 -7.45
C ARG A 166 -17.27 6.01 -8.84
N ASP A 167 -18.31 5.48 -9.47
CA ASP A 167 -18.34 5.16 -10.90
C ASP A 167 -18.28 6.49 -11.67
N SER A 168 -17.11 7.14 -11.67
CA SER A 168 -16.94 8.52 -12.11
C SER A 168 -16.79 8.57 -13.62
N ARG A 169 -17.93 8.46 -14.33
CA ARG A 169 -18.08 9.04 -15.68
C ARG A 169 -17.91 10.57 -15.69
N VAL A 170 -17.62 11.20 -14.53
CA VAL A 170 -17.63 12.65 -14.33
C VAL A 170 -16.29 13.24 -13.87
N LEU A 171 -15.25 12.45 -13.57
CA LEU A 171 -13.92 13.02 -13.33
C LEU A 171 -12.89 12.28 -14.18
N GLN A 172 -12.68 12.81 -15.38
CA GLN A 172 -11.66 12.39 -16.33
C GLN A 172 -10.25 12.91 -15.95
N ASP A 173 -10.04 13.24 -14.68
CA ASP A 173 -8.80 13.84 -14.23
C ASP A 173 -8.07 12.91 -13.26
N SER A 174 -7.28 12.02 -13.86
CA SER A 174 -6.27 11.21 -13.17
C SER A 174 -5.18 12.05 -12.51
N SER A 175 -5.21 13.39 -12.61
CA SER A 175 -4.26 14.31 -11.98
C SER A 175 -4.53 14.59 -10.50
N ALA A 176 -5.69 14.19 -9.96
CA ALA A 176 -6.04 14.53 -8.57
C ALA A 176 -5.14 13.85 -7.52
N CYS A 177 -4.40 12.78 -7.88
CA CYS A 177 -3.34 12.19 -7.07
C CYS A 177 -1.94 12.61 -7.50
N ASP A 178 -1.78 13.33 -8.61
CA ASP A 178 -0.48 13.61 -9.22
C ASP A 178 0.37 14.48 -8.30
N SER A 179 1.54 13.96 -7.90
CA SER A 179 2.51 14.70 -7.11
C SER A 179 3.21 15.79 -7.92
N SER A 180 2.97 15.93 -9.24
CA SER A 180 3.59 16.95 -10.08
C SER A 180 3.42 18.38 -9.56
N ALA A 181 2.29 18.70 -8.94
CA ALA A 181 2.03 20.01 -8.33
C ALA A 181 2.90 20.28 -7.10
N VAL A 182 3.38 19.23 -6.43
CA VAL A 182 4.16 19.26 -5.19
C VAL A 182 5.57 18.65 -5.37
N GLN A 183 6.03 18.45 -6.61
CA GLN A 183 7.34 17.84 -6.88
C GLN A 183 8.53 18.66 -6.38
N GLN A 184 8.44 19.99 -6.40
CA GLN A 184 9.53 20.84 -5.91
C GLN A 184 9.73 20.75 -4.38
N PRO A 185 8.67 20.79 -3.55
CA PRO A 185 8.81 20.63 -2.10
C PRO A 185 9.01 19.17 -1.65
N LEU A 186 8.66 18.15 -2.44
CA LEU A 186 8.90 16.74 -2.09
C LEU A 186 10.34 16.32 -2.42
N LYS A 187 11.30 16.84 -1.65
CA LYS A 187 12.68 16.33 -1.58
C LYS A 187 12.94 15.85 -0.17
N ASP A 188 13.80 14.84 -0.04
CA ASP A 188 14.23 14.31 1.26
C ASP A 188 13.04 13.82 2.11
N VAL A 189 12.15 13.00 1.52
CA VAL A 189 10.97 12.48 2.23
C VAL A 189 11.36 11.37 3.21
N GLN A 190 11.01 11.56 4.48
CA GLN A 190 11.27 10.60 5.55
C GLN A 190 10.15 9.57 5.71
N GLN A 191 8.89 10.03 5.66
CA GLN A 191 7.72 9.17 5.87
C GLN A 191 6.55 9.67 5.01
N ILE A 192 5.78 8.73 4.46
CA ILE A 192 4.48 9.01 3.83
C ILE A 192 3.39 8.31 4.63
N GLN A 193 2.29 9.04 4.88
CA GLN A 193 1.04 8.51 5.41
C GLN A 193 -0.09 8.75 4.41
N ALA A 194 -1.03 7.81 4.32
CA ALA A 194 -2.17 7.88 3.40
C ALA A 194 -3.50 7.92 4.17
N SER A 195 -4.41 8.79 3.74
CA SER A 195 -5.83 8.67 4.07
C SER A 195 -6.52 7.76 3.04
N GLN A 196 -7.85 7.71 3.03
CA GLN A 196 -8.58 6.96 2.02
C GLN A 196 -8.28 7.49 0.60
N GLY A 197 -8.04 8.80 0.42
CA GLY A 197 -7.91 9.41 -0.91
C GLY A 197 -6.77 10.42 -1.08
N ALA A 198 -6.01 10.72 -0.04
CA ALA A 198 -4.92 11.70 -0.07
C ALA A 198 -3.66 11.15 0.61
N PHE A 199 -2.56 11.88 0.46
CA PHE A 199 -1.27 11.56 1.08
C PHE A 199 -0.72 12.78 1.80
N ALA A 200 0.09 12.51 2.83
CA ALA A 200 0.90 13.50 3.51
C ALA A 200 2.31 12.93 3.72
N ALA A 201 3.32 13.72 3.42
CA ALA A 201 4.73 13.38 3.59
C ALA A 201 5.35 14.25 4.68
N ILE A 202 6.17 13.64 5.53
CA ILE A 202 7.10 14.31 6.44
C ILE A 202 8.44 14.38 5.70
N LEU A 203 9.02 15.58 5.59
CA LEU A 203 10.34 15.81 5.01
C LEU A 203 11.44 15.69 6.09
N GLU A 204 12.70 15.55 5.70
CA GLU A 204 13.85 15.48 6.62
C GLU A 204 13.99 16.72 7.52
N ASP A 205 13.52 17.87 7.08
CA ASP A 205 13.50 19.11 7.88
C ASP A 205 12.32 19.19 8.86
N GLY A 206 11.49 18.14 8.93
CA GLY A 206 10.30 18.06 9.79
C GLY A 206 9.10 18.83 9.26
N SER A 207 9.17 19.44 8.06
CA SER A 207 7.99 20.04 7.43
C SER A 207 7.10 19.00 6.77
N VAL A 208 5.86 19.39 6.46
CA VAL A 208 4.86 18.48 5.86
C VAL A 208 4.35 19.01 4.54
N VAL A 209 4.22 18.10 3.57
CA VAL A 209 3.58 18.34 2.29
C VAL A 209 2.41 17.38 2.15
N SER A 210 1.21 17.91 1.91
CA SER A 210 0.03 17.09 1.59
C SER A 210 -0.40 17.31 0.14
N TRP A 211 -0.98 16.26 -0.45
CA TRP A 211 -1.55 16.32 -1.79
C TRP A 211 -2.66 15.28 -1.95
N GLY A 212 -3.51 15.52 -2.95
CA GLY A 212 -4.75 14.77 -3.14
C GLY A 212 -5.96 15.70 -3.12
N PRO A 213 -7.19 15.17 -3.22
CA PRO A 213 -8.37 15.99 -3.09
C PRO A 213 -8.50 16.55 -1.66
N ALA A 214 -8.85 17.83 -1.55
CA ALA A 214 -9.06 18.52 -0.26
C ALA A 214 -10.12 17.81 0.62
N ASP A 215 -11.17 17.26 0.00
CA ASP A 215 -12.21 16.47 0.70
C ASP A 215 -11.68 15.19 1.38
N PHE A 216 -10.43 14.80 1.12
CA PHE A 216 -9.74 13.67 1.72
C PHE A 216 -8.49 14.08 2.52
N GLY A 217 -8.31 15.39 2.77
CA GLY A 217 -7.20 15.94 3.55
C GLY A 217 -5.95 16.25 2.72
N GLY A 218 -6.07 16.28 1.39
CA GLY A 218 -4.94 16.57 0.49
C GLY A 218 -4.52 18.03 0.40
N ASP A 219 -5.10 18.91 1.21
CA ASP A 219 -4.74 20.33 1.30
C ASP A 219 -4.47 20.72 2.77
N SER A 220 -3.20 20.99 3.08
CA SER A 220 -2.72 21.46 4.38
C SER A 220 -2.36 22.94 4.38
N SER A 221 -2.63 23.69 3.30
CA SER A 221 -2.11 25.06 3.14
C SER A 221 -2.56 25.99 4.27
N ALA A 222 -3.77 25.77 4.80
CA ALA A 222 -4.35 26.54 5.90
C ALA A 222 -3.61 26.39 7.24
N VAL A 223 -2.87 25.29 7.43
CA VAL A 223 -2.11 24.99 8.65
C VAL A 223 -0.61 24.85 8.40
N GLN A 224 -0.14 25.17 7.18
CA GLN A 224 1.24 24.94 6.75
C GLN A 224 2.27 25.60 7.66
N GLU A 225 1.97 26.80 8.17
CA GLU A 225 2.88 27.53 9.05
C GLU A 225 3.05 26.86 10.43
N LEU A 226 2.11 26.01 10.84
CA LEU A 226 2.09 25.28 12.10
C LEU A 226 2.76 23.90 11.99
N LEU A 227 2.88 23.35 10.79
CA LEU A 227 3.46 22.02 10.53
C LEU A 227 4.99 22.09 10.47
N ARG A 228 5.62 22.32 11.63
CA ARG A 228 7.08 22.37 11.81
C ARG A 228 7.52 21.31 12.81
N ASP A 229 8.71 20.73 12.58
CA ASP A 229 9.28 19.69 13.43
C ASP A 229 8.34 18.48 13.63
N VAL A 230 7.54 18.13 12.61
CA VAL A 230 6.57 17.03 12.65
C VAL A 230 7.30 15.70 12.81
N GLN A 231 6.89 14.91 13.80
CA GLN A 231 7.49 13.61 14.11
C GLN A 231 6.65 12.44 13.59
N GLN A 232 5.33 12.59 13.57
CA GLN A 232 4.42 11.53 13.17
C GLN A 232 3.15 12.12 12.55
N ILE A 233 2.62 11.44 11.53
CA ILE A 233 1.30 11.72 10.97
C ILE A 233 0.42 10.48 11.12
N GLN A 234 -0.80 10.71 11.59
CA GLN A 234 -1.87 9.72 11.61
C GLN A 234 -3.02 10.18 10.72
N ALA A 235 -3.73 9.23 10.12
CA ALA A 235 -4.80 9.50 9.17
C ALA A 235 -6.09 8.78 9.59
N SER A 236 -7.20 9.52 9.56
CA SER A 236 -8.53 8.93 9.49
C SER A 236 -8.87 8.65 8.01
N ASN A 237 -10.13 8.33 7.69
CA ASN A 237 -10.48 8.14 6.28
C ASN A 237 -10.26 9.40 5.43
N ARG A 238 -10.37 10.60 5.99
CA ARG A 238 -10.33 11.84 5.20
C ARG A 238 -9.61 13.01 5.85
N ALA A 239 -9.07 12.84 7.05
CA ALA A 239 -8.35 13.88 7.76
C ALA A 239 -7.01 13.35 8.27
N PHE A 240 -6.15 14.25 8.67
CA PHE A 240 -4.84 13.94 9.24
C PHE A 240 -4.63 14.68 10.56
N ALA A 241 -3.82 14.08 11.42
CA ALA A 241 -3.31 14.66 12.65
C ALA A 241 -1.79 14.46 12.68
N ALA A 242 -1.04 15.56 12.82
CA ALA A 242 0.40 15.56 12.97
C ALA A 242 0.78 15.80 14.43
N ILE A 243 1.68 14.97 14.97
CA ILE A 243 2.34 15.18 16.26
C ILE A 243 3.64 15.93 16.00
N LEU A 244 3.82 17.10 16.62
CA LEU A 244 5.01 17.94 16.50
C LEU A 244 6.09 17.53 17.51
N GLY A 245 7.32 17.99 17.31
CA GLY A 245 8.46 17.69 18.18
C GLY A 245 8.33 18.24 19.61
N ASP A 246 7.44 19.21 19.83
CA ASP A 246 7.08 19.72 21.15
C ASP A 246 5.93 18.95 21.83
N GLY A 247 5.42 17.91 21.18
CA GLY A 247 4.29 17.09 21.64
C GLY A 247 2.92 17.71 21.40
N SER A 248 2.81 18.85 20.71
CA SER A 248 1.51 19.40 20.31
C SER A 248 0.96 18.71 19.06
N VAL A 249 -0.33 18.89 18.78
CA VAL A 249 -0.99 18.28 17.61
C VAL A 249 -1.59 19.35 16.68
N VAL A 250 -1.37 19.18 15.38
CA VAL A 250 -2.00 19.99 14.32
C VAL A 250 -2.85 19.07 13.45
N THR A 251 -4.08 19.49 13.16
CA THR A 251 -5.03 18.71 12.35
C THR A 251 -5.44 19.47 11.09
N TRP A 252 -5.78 18.71 10.03
CA TRP A 252 -6.34 19.26 8.80
C TRP A 252 -7.22 18.24 8.06
N GLY A 253 -7.99 18.75 7.10
CA GLY A 253 -9.02 18.01 6.37
C GLY A 253 -10.44 18.32 6.87
N PRO A 254 -11.46 17.55 6.45
CA PRO A 254 -12.83 17.78 6.84
C PRO A 254 -13.05 17.60 8.34
N ALA A 255 -13.75 18.56 8.97
CA ALA A 255 -13.99 18.58 10.40
C ALA A 255 -14.78 17.34 10.89
N ASP A 256 -15.73 16.84 10.10
CA ASP A 256 -16.52 15.64 10.40
C ASP A 256 -15.73 14.33 10.34
N TYR A 257 -14.45 14.39 9.95
CA TYR A 257 -13.50 13.28 9.99
C TYR A 257 -12.35 13.52 10.99
N GLY A 258 -12.44 14.57 11.82
CA GLY A 258 -11.42 14.92 12.82
C GLY A 258 -10.36 15.91 12.34
N GLY A 259 -10.59 16.59 11.20
CA GLY A 259 -9.68 17.61 10.67
C GLY A 259 -9.74 18.97 11.37
N ASP A 260 -10.57 19.14 12.40
CA ASP A 260 -10.58 20.31 13.29
C ASP A 260 -10.49 19.84 14.75
N SER A 261 -9.41 20.24 15.43
CA SER A 261 -9.12 19.95 16.84
C SER A 261 -9.22 21.17 17.76
N LYS A 262 -9.71 22.32 17.28
CA LYS A 262 -9.66 23.60 18.03
C LYS A 262 -10.30 23.51 19.41
N ASP A 263 -11.41 22.79 19.54
CA ASP A 263 -12.15 22.66 20.81
C ASP A 263 -11.36 21.91 21.89
N VAL A 264 -10.39 21.08 21.49
CA VAL A 264 -9.55 20.29 22.40
C VAL A 264 -8.07 20.70 22.34
N GLN A 265 -7.71 21.72 21.56
CA GLN A 265 -6.32 22.08 21.26
C GLN A 265 -5.49 22.35 22.52
N VAL A 266 -6.09 22.95 23.55
CA VAL A 266 -5.40 23.25 24.81
C VAL A 266 -5.04 22.01 25.62
N GLN A 267 -5.72 20.89 25.36
CA GLN A 267 -5.49 19.59 26.01
C GLN A 267 -4.48 18.74 25.23
N LEU A 268 -4.26 19.05 23.94
CA LEU A 268 -3.33 18.31 23.08
C LEU A 268 -1.89 18.82 23.24
N SER A 269 -1.37 18.68 24.46
CA SER A 269 0.02 18.97 24.83
C SER A 269 0.69 17.69 25.34
N ASP A 270 1.97 17.50 25.05
CA ASP A 270 2.72 16.29 25.43
C ASP A 270 2.06 14.99 24.91
N VAL A 271 1.58 15.03 23.66
CA VAL A 271 0.95 13.89 22.98
C VAL A 271 2.01 12.89 22.58
N GLN A 272 1.83 11.64 23.03
CA GLN A 272 2.77 10.54 22.78
C GLN A 272 2.33 9.63 21.64
N GLN A 273 1.01 9.48 21.46
CA GLN A 273 0.45 8.63 20.41
C GLN A 273 -0.90 9.17 19.98
N VAL A 274 -1.21 9.03 18.68
CA VAL A 274 -2.55 9.24 18.13
C VAL A 274 -3.02 7.96 17.46
N GLN A 275 -4.28 7.61 17.68
CA GLN A 275 -5.00 6.55 16.97
C GLN A 275 -6.21 7.13 16.25
N ALA A 276 -6.59 6.53 15.12
CA ALA A 276 -7.69 7.01 14.30
C ALA A 276 -8.74 5.92 14.07
N SER A 277 -10.00 6.29 14.25
CA SER A 277 -11.14 5.57 13.69
C SER A 277 -11.44 6.14 12.28
N HIS A 278 -12.52 5.72 11.66
CA HIS A 278 -12.91 6.26 10.34
C HIS A 278 -13.16 7.78 10.34
N ARG A 279 -13.59 8.37 11.46
CA ARG A 279 -14.00 9.80 11.55
C ARG A 279 -13.57 10.52 12.83
N ALA A 280 -12.77 9.88 13.67
CA ALA A 280 -12.34 10.44 14.94
C ALA A 280 -10.89 10.07 15.21
N PHE A 281 -10.28 10.83 16.10
CA PHE A 281 -8.95 10.56 16.64
C PHE A 281 -9.01 10.47 18.16
N ALA A 282 -8.08 9.71 18.73
CA ALA A 282 -7.83 9.66 20.16
C ALA A 282 -6.32 9.78 20.39
N ALA A 283 -5.92 10.77 21.19
CA ALA A 283 -4.55 11.00 21.60
C ALA A 283 -4.31 10.46 23.01
N VAL A 284 -3.19 9.78 23.22
CA VAL A 284 -2.65 9.45 24.54
C VAL A 284 -1.59 10.51 24.88
N LEU A 285 -1.76 11.17 26.02
CA LEU A 285 -0.85 12.19 26.53
C LEU A 285 0.25 11.56 27.40
N GLY A 286 1.32 12.31 27.67
CA GLY A 286 2.47 11.85 28.48
C GLY A 286 2.13 11.57 29.95
N ASP A 287 1.02 12.11 30.45
CA ASP A 287 0.45 11.78 31.76
C ASP A 287 -0.47 10.54 31.75
N GLY A 288 -0.60 9.87 30.59
CA GLY A 288 -1.45 8.70 30.40
C GLY A 288 -2.94 9.00 30.26
N SER A 289 -3.35 10.26 30.23
CA SER A 289 -4.74 10.63 29.95
C SER A 289 -5.05 10.58 28.44
N VAL A 290 -6.34 10.59 28.10
CA VAL A 290 -6.80 10.50 26.70
C VAL A 290 -7.69 11.67 26.34
N VAL A 291 -7.47 12.22 25.15
CA VAL A 291 -8.29 13.26 24.53
C VAL A 291 -8.75 12.75 23.17
N SER A 292 -10.04 12.82 22.88
CA SER A 292 -10.58 12.48 21.55
C SER A 292 -11.31 13.64 20.90
N TRP A 293 -11.34 13.64 19.57
CA TRP A 293 -12.03 14.64 18.76
C TRP A 293 -12.49 14.06 17.42
N GLY A 294 -13.33 14.82 16.71
CA GLY A 294 -13.99 14.40 15.46
C GLY A 294 -15.45 14.00 15.68
N TYR A 295 -15.95 13.05 14.89
CA TYR A 295 -17.37 12.69 14.97
C TYR A 295 -17.69 11.94 16.27
N ALA A 296 -18.50 12.56 17.14
CA ALA A 296 -18.75 12.11 18.51
C ALA A 296 -19.22 10.65 18.60
N ASP A 297 -20.22 10.26 17.80
CA ASP A 297 -20.78 8.89 17.83
C ASP A 297 -19.76 7.83 17.40
N TRP A 298 -18.67 8.22 16.71
CA TRP A 298 -17.65 7.30 16.20
C TRP A 298 -16.33 7.40 17.00
N GLY A 299 -16.43 7.87 18.25
CA GLY A 299 -15.34 7.93 19.22
C GLY A 299 -14.71 9.31 19.39
N GLY A 300 -15.23 10.35 18.72
CA GLY A 300 -14.73 11.72 18.81
C GLY A 300 -15.06 12.46 20.11
N SER A 301 -15.66 11.78 21.10
CA SER A 301 -15.84 12.32 22.44
C SER A 301 -15.60 11.25 23.50
N THR A 302 -14.79 11.56 24.51
CA THR A 302 -14.52 10.76 25.71
C THR A 302 -15.26 11.27 26.94
N THR A 303 -16.12 12.28 26.83
CA THR A 303 -16.72 12.99 27.98
C THR A 303 -17.39 12.05 29.00
N HIS A 304 -18.04 10.98 28.54
CA HIS A 304 -18.72 10.01 29.40
C HIS A 304 -17.79 9.00 30.09
N VAL A 305 -16.56 8.85 29.60
CA VAL A 305 -15.59 7.86 30.09
C VAL A 305 -14.32 8.50 30.61
N GLN A 306 -14.19 9.83 30.56
CA GLN A 306 -12.97 10.58 30.86
C GLN A 306 -12.39 10.26 32.25
N GLU A 307 -13.26 10.07 33.26
CA GLU A 307 -12.80 9.77 34.61
C GLU A 307 -12.09 8.42 34.73
N HIS A 308 -12.38 7.49 33.80
CA HIS A 308 -11.83 6.15 33.73
C HIS A 308 -10.61 6.06 32.80
N LEU A 309 -10.32 7.07 31.97
CA LEU A 309 -9.18 7.08 31.04
C LEU A 309 -7.94 7.72 31.69
N ARG A 310 -7.35 6.99 32.64
CA ARG A 310 -6.12 7.38 33.35
C ARG A 310 -5.08 6.28 33.21
N ASP A 311 -3.81 6.64 33.14
CA ASP A 311 -2.70 5.70 32.99
C ASP A 311 -2.89 4.73 31.79
N VAL A 312 -3.39 5.27 30.67
CA VAL A 312 -3.63 4.50 29.44
C VAL A 312 -2.31 4.08 28.81
N GLN A 313 -2.15 2.77 28.60
CA GLN A 313 -0.97 2.18 28.00
C GLN A 313 -1.06 2.14 26.47
N GLN A 314 -2.22 1.80 25.93
CA GLN A 314 -2.44 1.67 24.48
C GLN A 314 -3.91 1.86 24.12
N ILE A 315 -4.16 2.38 22.92
CA ILE A 315 -5.47 2.48 22.31
C ILE A 315 -5.50 1.64 21.03
N GLN A 316 -6.62 0.95 20.81
CA GLN A 316 -6.93 0.28 19.56
C GLN A 316 -8.22 0.84 18.97
N ALA A 317 -8.26 0.97 17.64
CA ALA A 317 -9.41 1.51 16.92
C ALA A 317 -10.07 0.45 16.05
N ALA A 318 -11.37 0.27 16.24
CA ALA A 318 -12.26 -0.32 15.24
C ALA A 318 -12.74 0.81 14.31
N ASN A 319 -13.60 0.50 13.33
CA ASN A 319 -14.02 1.51 12.36
C ASN A 319 -14.68 2.73 13.04
N TYR A 320 -15.54 2.52 14.05
CA TYR A 320 -16.33 3.59 14.71
C TYR A 320 -16.23 3.59 16.24
N ALA A 321 -15.24 2.89 16.80
CA ALA A 321 -15.09 2.75 18.25
C ALA A 321 -13.62 2.60 18.64
N PHE A 322 -13.34 2.86 19.91
CA PHE A 322 -12.01 2.70 20.50
C PHE A 322 -12.08 1.83 21.75
N ALA A 323 -10.96 1.17 22.04
CA ALA A 323 -10.73 0.46 23.28
C ALA A 323 -9.33 0.82 23.81
N ALA A 324 -9.26 1.31 25.04
CA ALA A 324 -8.02 1.60 25.75
C ALA A 324 -7.72 0.46 26.75
N VAL A 325 -6.46 0.05 26.80
CA VAL A 325 -5.92 -0.78 27.88
C VAL A 325 -5.14 0.11 28.83
N LEU A 326 -5.47 0.05 30.11
CA LEU A 326 -4.80 0.80 31.17
C LEU A 326 -3.62 0.00 31.72
N HIS A 327 -2.70 0.67 32.39
CA HIS A 327 -1.52 0.05 33.01
C HIS A 327 -1.86 -1.05 34.05
N ASP A 328 -3.04 -0.98 34.67
CA ASP A 328 -3.55 -2.01 35.59
C ASP A 328 -4.19 -3.22 34.88
N GLY A 329 -4.21 -3.20 33.54
CA GLY A 329 -4.81 -4.24 32.70
C GLY A 329 -6.33 -4.16 32.58
N SER A 330 -6.98 -3.10 33.08
CA SER A 330 -8.39 -2.83 32.83
C SER A 330 -8.62 -2.24 31.43
N VAL A 331 -9.87 -2.28 30.97
CA VAL A 331 -10.25 -1.80 29.64
C VAL A 331 -11.38 -0.80 29.73
N VAL A 332 -11.24 0.30 28.98
CA VAL A 332 -12.28 1.32 28.79
C VAL A 332 -12.59 1.43 27.31
N THR A 333 -13.87 1.44 26.96
CA THR A 333 -14.34 1.53 25.57
C THR A 333 -15.24 2.73 25.37
N TRP A 334 -15.23 3.29 24.15
CA TRP A 334 -16.13 4.39 23.76
C TRP A 334 -16.33 4.44 22.24
N GLY A 335 -17.32 5.22 21.81
CA GLY A 335 -17.77 5.31 20.42
C GLY A 335 -19.03 4.49 20.15
N HIS A 336 -19.20 4.01 18.92
CA HIS A 336 -20.44 3.37 18.52
C HIS A 336 -20.61 1.99 19.17
N GLN A 337 -21.74 1.77 19.84
CA GLN A 337 -22.03 0.57 20.63
C GLN A 337 -21.90 -0.73 19.80
N GLU A 338 -22.56 -0.80 18.64
CA GLU A 338 -22.51 -1.97 17.73
C GLU A 338 -21.11 -2.27 17.15
N PHE A 339 -20.15 -1.35 17.31
CA PHE A 339 -18.77 -1.48 16.81
C PHE A 339 -17.78 -1.79 17.94
N GLY A 340 -18.28 -2.06 19.15
CA GLY A 340 -17.47 -2.36 20.34
C GLY A 340 -17.19 -1.16 21.23
N GLY A 341 -17.89 -0.03 21.04
CA GLY A 341 -17.83 1.14 21.93
C GLY A 341 -18.54 0.94 23.27
N ASP A 342 -19.19 -0.21 23.49
CA ASP A 342 -19.75 -0.63 24.77
C ASP A 342 -19.25 -2.05 25.11
N SER A 343 -18.43 -2.15 26.17
CA SER A 343 -17.92 -3.41 26.73
C SER A 343 -18.64 -3.85 28.02
N SER A 344 -19.72 -3.18 28.42
CA SER A 344 -20.39 -3.40 29.72
C SER A 344 -20.80 -4.87 29.96
N ALA A 345 -21.24 -5.56 28.90
CA ALA A 345 -21.64 -6.97 28.95
C ALA A 345 -20.48 -7.92 29.32
N VAL A 346 -19.24 -7.55 29.02
CA VAL A 346 -18.03 -8.36 29.28
C VAL A 346 -17.07 -7.70 30.27
N GLN A 347 -17.40 -6.53 30.81
CA GLN A 347 -16.49 -5.73 31.65
C GLN A 347 -15.90 -6.50 32.83
N LYS A 348 -16.65 -7.42 33.44
CA LYS A 348 -16.17 -8.24 34.55
C LYS A 348 -15.07 -9.23 34.16
N GLN A 349 -15.01 -9.61 32.88
CA GLN A 349 -14.04 -10.54 32.30
C GLN A 349 -12.78 -9.83 31.78
N LEU A 350 -12.86 -8.53 31.48
CA LEU A 350 -11.74 -7.71 31.00
C LEU A 350 -10.83 -7.28 32.16
N ARG A 351 -10.06 -8.24 32.70
CA ARG A 351 -9.08 -8.05 33.78
C ARG A 351 -7.72 -8.58 33.35
N ASP A 352 -6.66 -7.89 33.73
CA ASP A 352 -5.28 -8.24 33.34
C ASP A 352 -5.12 -8.38 31.81
N VAL A 353 -5.77 -7.50 31.05
CA VAL A 353 -5.67 -7.47 29.58
C VAL A 353 -4.27 -7.07 29.18
N LYS A 354 -3.62 -7.87 28.33
CA LYS A 354 -2.29 -7.58 27.79
C LYS A 354 -2.36 -6.87 26.45
N GLN A 355 -3.27 -7.32 25.59
CA GLN A 355 -3.39 -6.84 24.22
C GLN A 355 -4.84 -6.84 23.77
N ILE A 356 -5.19 -5.85 22.94
CA ILE A 356 -6.46 -5.81 22.23
C ILE A 356 -6.16 -5.88 20.73
N HIS A 357 -6.96 -6.67 20.02
CA HIS A 357 -6.97 -6.72 18.57
C HIS A 357 -8.31 -6.21 18.06
N ALA A 358 -8.27 -5.17 17.23
CA ALA A 358 -9.46 -4.64 16.58
C ALA A 358 -9.76 -5.39 15.27
N GLY A 359 -11.03 -5.69 15.06
CA GLY A 359 -11.62 -5.93 13.74
C GLY A 359 -12.41 -4.70 13.31
N SER A 360 -13.17 -4.79 12.21
CA SER A 360 -13.93 -3.61 11.74
C SER A 360 -15.07 -3.18 12.68
N HIS A 361 -15.74 -4.11 13.37
CA HIS A 361 -16.92 -3.84 14.22
C HIS A 361 -16.85 -4.51 15.60
N ALA A 362 -15.69 -5.07 15.96
CA ALA A 362 -15.55 -5.89 17.15
C ALA A 362 -14.10 -5.86 17.63
N PHE A 363 -13.89 -6.27 18.87
CA PHE A 363 -12.58 -6.39 19.49
C PHE A 363 -12.40 -7.77 20.12
N ALA A 364 -11.14 -8.19 20.21
CA ALA A 364 -10.71 -9.37 20.95
C ALA A 364 -9.58 -8.98 21.90
N ALA A 365 -9.78 -9.13 23.20
CA ALA A 365 -8.77 -8.92 24.23
C ALA A 365 -8.11 -10.24 24.61
N VAL A 366 -6.78 -10.26 24.67
CA VAL A 366 -5.98 -11.36 25.23
C VAL A 366 -5.66 -11.03 26.68
N LEU A 367 -6.10 -11.89 27.60
CA LEU A 367 -5.87 -11.76 29.03
C LEU A 367 -4.48 -12.30 29.42
N GLY A 368 -3.96 -11.92 30.59
CA GLY A 368 -2.64 -12.34 31.08
C GLY A 368 -2.49 -13.86 31.29
N GLU A 369 -3.61 -14.54 31.51
CA GLU A 369 -3.73 -16.01 31.58
C GLU A 369 -3.80 -16.70 30.20
N GLY A 370 -3.77 -15.93 29.10
CA GLY A 370 -3.81 -16.43 27.72
C GLY A 370 -5.19 -16.71 27.15
N SER A 371 -6.26 -16.47 27.92
CA SER A 371 -7.65 -16.57 27.45
C SER A 371 -8.06 -15.34 26.62
N VAL A 372 -9.13 -15.46 25.82
CA VAL A 372 -9.60 -14.36 24.95
C VAL A 372 -11.02 -13.95 25.30
N VAL A 373 -11.28 -12.65 25.41
CA VAL A 373 -12.63 -12.09 25.58
C VAL A 373 -12.96 -11.22 24.37
N THR A 374 -14.17 -11.39 23.81
CA THR A 374 -14.61 -10.64 22.63
C THR A 374 -15.86 -9.82 22.91
N TRP A 375 -16.03 -8.71 22.20
CA TRP A 375 -17.21 -7.86 22.25
C TRP A 375 -17.39 -7.04 20.97
N GLY A 376 -18.54 -6.37 20.84
CA GLY A 376 -18.98 -5.64 19.65
C GLY A 376 -19.98 -6.44 18.81
N GLY A 377 -20.04 -6.16 17.51
CA GLY A 377 -21.00 -6.80 16.61
C GLY A 377 -20.83 -8.33 16.57
N SER A 378 -21.84 -9.07 17.05
CA SER A 378 -21.77 -10.54 17.17
C SER A 378 -21.49 -11.24 15.83
N GLN A 379 -22.14 -10.78 14.75
CA GLN A 379 -21.91 -11.30 13.39
C GLN A 379 -20.54 -10.93 12.81
N PHE A 380 -19.79 -10.04 13.47
CA PHE A 380 -18.50 -9.54 13.03
C PHE A 380 -17.33 -10.05 13.90
N GLY A 381 -17.61 -11.03 14.77
CA GLY A 381 -16.61 -11.63 15.66
C GLY A 381 -16.63 -11.11 17.10
N GLY A 382 -17.64 -10.31 17.47
CA GLY A 382 -17.87 -9.88 18.86
C GLY A 382 -18.47 -10.95 19.78
N ASP A 383 -18.73 -12.16 19.28
CA ASP A 383 -19.14 -13.32 20.07
C ASP A 383 -18.23 -14.54 19.76
N SER A 384 -17.43 -14.95 20.74
CA SER A 384 -16.53 -16.10 20.68
C SER A 384 -17.03 -17.32 21.48
N LYS A 385 -18.26 -17.32 22.02
CA LYS A 385 -18.76 -18.37 22.93
C LYS A 385 -18.62 -19.78 22.38
N ALA A 386 -18.82 -19.96 21.08
CA ALA A 386 -18.71 -21.26 20.41
C ALA A 386 -17.30 -21.87 20.43
N VAL A 387 -16.26 -21.06 20.58
CA VAL A 387 -14.85 -21.47 20.58
C VAL A 387 -14.12 -21.11 21.88
N GLN A 388 -14.83 -20.53 22.85
CA GLN A 388 -14.27 -19.93 24.06
C GLN A 388 -13.38 -20.87 24.88
N GLU A 389 -13.79 -22.14 25.03
CA GLU A 389 -13.05 -23.13 25.81
C GLU A 389 -11.70 -23.50 25.18
N GLN A 390 -11.59 -23.32 23.85
CA GLN A 390 -10.44 -23.67 23.04
C GLN A 390 -9.48 -22.48 22.83
N LEU A 391 -9.93 -21.24 23.04
CA LEU A 391 -9.10 -20.03 22.94
C LEU A 391 -8.21 -19.86 24.17
N ARG A 392 -7.13 -20.64 24.21
CA ARG A 392 -6.09 -20.62 25.25
C ARG A 392 -4.71 -20.53 24.60
N ASP A 393 -3.75 -19.98 25.33
CA ASP A 393 -2.35 -19.83 24.88
C ASP A 393 -2.22 -19.14 23.52
N VAL A 394 -3.06 -18.13 23.26
CA VAL A 394 -3.13 -17.43 21.98
C VAL A 394 -1.85 -16.66 21.71
N GLN A 395 -1.23 -16.91 20.55
CA GLN A 395 0.01 -16.27 20.10
C GLN A 395 -0.25 -15.06 19.20
N GLN A 396 -1.26 -15.17 18.34
CA GLN A 396 -1.59 -14.12 17.37
C GLN A 396 -3.08 -14.11 17.11
N ILE A 397 -3.69 -12.92 17.09
CA ILE A 397 -5.06 -12.70 16.58
C ILE A 397 -5.00 -11.78 15.35
N ARG A 398 -5.82 -12.11 14.36
CA ARG A 398 -6.03 -11.28 13.17
C ARG A 398 -7.52 -11.13 12.89
N GLY A 399 -7.96 -9.88 12.77
CA GLY A 399 -9.31 -9.52 12.39
C GLY A 399 -9.42 -9.27 10.88
N SER A 400 -10.53 -9.74 10.30
CA SER A 400 -11.04 -9.27 9.01
C SER A 400 -12.19 -8.29 9.25
N ARG A 401 -12.95 -7.94 8.20
CA ARG A 401 -14.15 -7.11 8.39
C ARG A 401 -15.25 -7.82 9.19
N PHE A 402 -15.34 -9.15 9.13
CA PHE A 402 -16.49 -9.92 9.64
C PHE A 402 -16.13 -11.09 10.57
N ALA A 403 -14.85 -11.36 10.78
CA ALA A 403 -14.41 -12.54 11.52
C ALA A 403 -13.00 -12.33 12.08
N PHE A 404 -12.62 -13.18 13.04
CA PHE A 404 -11.27 -13.27 13.55
C PHE A 404 -10.71 -14.68 13.37
N ALA A 405 -9.38 -14.75 13.32
CA ALA A 405 -8.62 -15.97 13.40
C ALA A 405 -7.50 -15.83 14.42
N ALA A 406 -7.31 -16.85 15.25
CA ALA A 406 -6.28 -16.92 16.28
C ALA A 406 -5.35 -18.11 16.02
N ILE A 407 -4.04 -17.89 16.13
CA ILE A 407 -3.02 -18.95 16.21
C ILE A 407 -2.80 -19.25 17.69
N LEU A 408 -2.94 -20.52 18.08
CA LEU A 408 -2.71 -21.00 19.44
C LEU A 408 -1.24 -21.43 19.64
N GLY A 409 -0.83 -21.64 20.89
CA GLY A 409 0.53 -22.06 21.25
C GLY A 409 0.98 -23.39 20.65
N ASP A 410 0.04 -24.25 20.25
CA ASP A 410 0.32 -25.51 19.56
C ASP A 410 0.41 -25.37 18.02
N GLY A 411 0.25 -24.16 17.49
CA GLY A 411 0.25 -23.85 16.06
C GLY A 411 -1.10 -24.09 15.36
N SER A 412 -2.13 -24.54 16.08
CA SER A 412 -3.47 -24.68 15.53
C SER A 412 -4.19 -23.34 15.36
N VAL A 413 -5.19 -23.29 14.47
CA VAL A 413 -5.96 -22.07 14.19
C VAL A 413 -7.42 -22.24 14.61
N LEU A 414 -7.92 -21.26 15.38
CA LEU A 414 -9.33 -21.11 15.69
C LEU A 414 -9.90 -19.88 15.02
N THR A 415 -11.16 -19.97 14.58
CA THR A 415 -11.86 -18.88 13.91
C THR A 415 -13.24 -18.68 14.50
N TRP A 416 -13.72 -17.44 14.48
CA TRP A 416 -15.08 -17.09 14.89
C TRP A 416 -15.57 -15.82 14.16
N GLY A 417 -16.86 -15.53 14.26
CA GLY A 417 -17.54 -14.49 13.49
C GLY A 417 -18.36 -15.06 12.33
N HIS A 418 -18.56 -14.30 11.26
CA HIS A 418 -19.44 -14.71 10.17
C HIS A 418 -18.90 -15.96 9.44
N PRO A 419 -19.63 -17.10 9.41
CA PRO A 419 -19.12 -18.36 8.85
C PRO A 419 -18.66 -18.24 7.39
N ALA A 420 -19.47 -17.58 6.54
CA ALA A 420 -19.14 -17.43 5.12
C ALA A 420 -17.98 -16.47 4.81
N PHE A 421 -17.52 -15.71 5.82
CA PHE A 421 -16.47 -14.70 5.67
C PHE A 421 -15.25 -15.01 6.53
N GLY A 422 -14.99 -16.30 6.78
CA GLY A 422 -13.79 -16.77 7.46
C GLY A 422 -13.97 -17.15 8.92
N GLY A 423 -15.17 -16.98 9.49
CA GLY A 423 -15.48 -17.39 10.86
C GLY A 423 -15.58 -18.91 11.05
N ASP A 424 -15.66 -19.70 9.97
CA ASP A 424 -15.67 -21.17 10.01
C ASP A 424 -14.51 -21.75 9.18
N SER A 425 -13.51 -22.30 9.86
CA SER A 425 -12.35 -22.99 9.27
C SER A 425 -12.43 -24.52 9.31
N ARG A 426 -13.57 -25.12 9.72
CA ARG A 426 -13.68 -26.58 9.94
C ARG A 426 -13.30 -27.40 8.71
N ALA A 427 -13.60 -26.91 7.52
CA ALA A 427 -13.27 -27.57 6.25
C ALA A 427 -11.75 -27.71 6.02
N VAL A 428 -10.93 -26.85 6.63
CA VAL A 428 -9.47 -26.82 6.49
C VAL A 428 -8.73 -27.08 7.81
N LYS A 429 -9.45 -27.44 8.88
CA LYS A 429 -8.91 -27.61 10.24
C LYS A 429 -7.70 -28.54 10.30
N GLU A 430 -7.75 -29.65 9.58
CA GLU A 430 -6.68 -30.66 9.56
C GLU A 430 -5.38 -30.14 8.92
N GLN A 431 -5.48 -29.10 8.07
CA GLN A 431 -4.36 -28.45 7.40
C GLN A 431 -3.77 -27.33 8.27
N LEU A 432 -4.57 -26.69 9.12
CA LEU A 432 -4.18 -25.57 9.98
C LEU A 432 -3.60 -26.04 11.33
N ARG A 433 -2.58 -26.92 11.31
CA ARG A 433 -1.94 -27.46 12.53
C ARG A 433 -0.63 -26.80 12.93
N ILE A 434 0.05 -26.16 11.99
CA ILE A 434 1.37 -25.58 12.16
C ILE A 434 1.41 -24.16 11.57
N ALA A 435 0.34 -23.39 11.73
CA ALA A 435 0.26 -22.04 11.21
C ALA A 435 1.26 -21.13 11.94
N GLN A 436 2.03 -20.36 11.18
CA GLN A 436 3.00 -19.40 11.71
C GLN A 436 2.52 -17.96 11.55
N GLN A 437 1.78 -17.67 10.48
CA GLN A 437 1.26 -16.34 10.20
C GLN A 437 -0.13 -16.45 9.58
N ILE A 438 -1.01 -15.52 9.94
CA ILE A 438 -2.31 -15.32 9.30
C ILE A 438 -2.37 -13.90 8.74
N GLU A 439 -2.91 -13.79 7.53
CA GLU A 439 -3.27 -12.53 6.89
C GLU A 439 -4.75 -12.55 6.49
N ALA A 440 -5.38 -11.37 6.50
CA ALA A 440 -6.81 -11.22 6.28
C ALA A 440 -7.09 -10.25 5.13
N SER A 441 -7.96 -10.65 4.20
CA SER A 441 -8.67 -9.72 3.33
C SER A 441 -9.97 -9.27 4.03
N SER A 442 -10.85 -8.53 3.36
CA SER A 442 -12.12 -8.14 3.99
C SER A 442 -13.04 -9.32 4.34
N HIS A 443 -12.96 -10.44 3.61
CA HIS A 443 -13.91 -11.57 3.78
C HIS A 443 -13.26 -12.97 3.77
N ALA A 444 -11.93 -13.04 3.82
CA ALA A 444 -11.20 -14.30 3.76
C ALA A 444 -9.87 -14.20 4.52
N PHE A 445 -9.27 -15.36 4.78
CA PHE A 445 -7.98 -15.49 5.43
C PHE A 445 -7.05 -16.39 4.62
N ALA A 446 -5.76 -16.15 4.78
CA ALA A 446 -4.69 -17.01 4.31
C ALA A 446 -3.70 -17.24 5.46
N ALA A 447 -3.30 -18.49 5.67
CA ALA A 447 -2.29 -18.87 6.65
C ALA A 447 -1.04 -19.39 5.93
N ILE A 448 0.14 -18.99 6.42
CA ILE A 448 1.43 -19.61 6.10
C ILE A 448 1.69 -20.67 7.16
N LEU A 449 1.92 -21.90 6.71
CA LEU A 449 2.27 -23.03 7.57
C LEU A 449 3.78 -23.13 7.76
N GLY A 450 4.23 -23.84 8.80
CA GLY A 450 5.65 -23.98 9.12
C GLY A 450 6.50 -24.73 8.11
N ASP A 451 5.88 -25.38 7.12
CA ASP A 451 6.54 -25.95 5.95
C ASP A 451 6.57 -25.01 4.73
N GLY A 452 6.13 -23.76 4.90
CA GLY A 452 6.03 -22.75 3.84
C GLY A 452 4.84 -22.95 2.90
N SER A 453 3.94 -23.89 3.16
CA SER A 453 2.70 -24.03 2.38
C SER A 453 1.62 -23.05 2.84
N VAL A 454 0.59 -22.88 2.01
CA VAL A 454 -0.50 -21.92 2.26
C VAL A 454 -1.86 -22.62 2.29
N VAL A 455 -2.67 -22.22 3.26
CA VAL A 455 -4.07 -22.64 3.41
C VAL A 455 -4.95 -21.40 3.45
N THR A 456 -6.04 -21.41 2.68
CA THR A 456 -7.00 -20.30 2.63
C THR A 456 -8.40 -20.76 2.99
N TRP A 457 -9.18 -19.87 3.59
CA TRP A 457 -10.60 -20.12 3.88
C TRP A 457 -11.41 -18.82 3.89
N GLY A 458 -12.74 -18.95 3.96
CA GLY A 458 -13.68 -17.85 3.87
C GLY A 458 -14.23 -17.67 2.45
N ASN A 459 -14.56 -16.44 2.07
CA ASN A 459 -15.23 -16.20 0.80
C ASN A 459 -14.26 -16.37 -0.39
N SER A 460 -14.59 -17.30 -1.29
CA SER A 460 -13.77 -17.61 -2.46
C SER A 460 -13.56 -16.42 -3.41
N ARG A 461 -14.54 -15.52 -3.52
CA ARG A 461 -14.41 -14.29 -4.33
C ARG A 461 -13.40 -13.31 -3.74
N TYR A 462 -13.10 -13.39 -2.45
CA TYR A 462 -12.17 -12.50 -1.75
C TYR A 462 -10.84 -13.18 -1.39
N GLY A 463 -10.49 -14.27 -2.10
CA GLY A 463 -9.24 -15.00 -1.91
C GLY A 463 -9.32 -16.18 -0.94
N GLY A 464 -10.51 -16.56 -0.47
CA GLY A 464 -10.70 -17.72 0.43
C GLY A 464 -10.51 -19.09 -0.24
N ASN A 465 -10.12 -19.13 -1.52
CA ASN A 465 -9.80 -20.36 -2.24
C ASN A 465 -8.58 -20.13 -3.15
N CYS A 466 -7.43 -20.71 -2.78
CA CYS A 466 -6.20 -20.70 -3.58
C CYS A 466 -5.94 -21.99 -4.38
N SER A 467 -6.88 -22.93 -4.46
CA SER A 467 -6.69 -24.24 -5.13
C SER A 467 -6.16 -24.14 -6.57
N ALA A 468 -6.57 -23.11 -7.32
CA ALA A 468 -6.11 -22.86 -8.69
C ALA A 468 -4.60 -22.55 -8.78
N VAL A 469 -4.00 -22.05 -7.70
CA VAL A 469 -2.58 -21.68 -7.63
C VAL A 469 -1.82 -22.48 -6.56
N GLN A 470 -2.46 -23.44 -5.89
CA GLN A 470 -1.87 -24.22 -4.79
C GLN A 470 -0.52 -24.86 -5.16
N GLY A 471 -0.40 -25.38 -6.38
CA GLY A 471 0.84 -26.00 -6.87
C GLY A 471 2.03 -25.03 -6.99
N GLN A 472 1.76 -23.72 -7.01
CA GLN A 472 2.74 -22.64 -7.09
C GLN A 472 3.09 -22.07 -5.70
N LEU A 473 2.24 -22.25 -4.69
CA LEU A 473 2.44 -21.73 -3.34
C LEU A 473 3.34 -22.66 -2.51
N LYS A 474 4.63 -22.65 -2.82
CA LYS A 474 5.67 -23.43 -2.12
C LYS A 474 6.71 -22.49 -1.55
N ASP A 475 7.21 -22.79 -0.36
CA ASP A 475 8.22 -21.97 0.33
C ASP A 475 7.78 -20.50 0.46
N VAL A 476 6.52 -20.27 0.86
CA VAL A 476 5.95 -18.94 1.03
C VAL A 476 6.53 -18.28 2.28
N GLN A 477 7.10 -17.10 2.10
CA GLN A 477 7.77 -16.33 3.15
C GLN A 477 6.87 -15.21 3.70
N GLN A 478 6.02 -14.63 2.85
CA GLN A 478 5.13 -13.54 3.25
C GLN A 478 3.85 -13.56 2.42
N ILE A 479 2.74 -13.16 3.05
CA ILE A 479 1.49 -12.85 2.37
C ILE A 479 1.13 -11.37 2.63
N LYS A 480 0.57 -10.72 1.62
CA LYS A 480 -0.09 -9.41 1.73
C LYS A 480 -1.48 -9.49 1.14
N ALA A 481 -2.42 -8.79 1.78
CA ALA A 481 -3.82 -8.75 1.37
C ALA A 481 -4.18 -7.35 0.87
N SER A 482 -5.00 -7.32 -0.19
CA SER A 482 -5.82 -6.16 -0.54
C SER A 482 -7.21 -6.33 0.07
N GLN A 483 -8.19 -5.52 -0.35
CA GLN A 483 -9.57 -5.70 0.12
C GLN A 483 -10.15 -7.08 -0.23
N GLY A 484 -9.75 -7.67 -1.37
CA GLY A 484 -10.34 -8.92 -1.87
C GLY A 484 -9.40 -9.88 -2.58
N ALA A 485 -8.09 -9.68 -2.47
CA ALA A 485 -7.09 -10.59 -3.02
C ALA A 485 -5.89 -10.73 -2.10
N PHE A 486 -5.04 -11.70 -2.42
CA PHE A 486 -3.78 -11.93 -1.74
C PHE A 486 -2.63 -12.03 -2.75
N ALA A 487 -1.45 -11.64 -2.30
CA ALA A 487 -0.18 -11.83 -2.97
C ALA A 487 0.79 -12.52 -1.99
N ALA A 488 1.35 -13.65 -2.41
CA ALA A 488 2.37 -14.38 -1.67
C ALA A 488 3.75 -14.16 -2.30
N VAL A 489 4.75 -13.95 -1.45
CA VAL A 489 6.18 -13.91 -1.81
C VAL A 489 6.79 -15.27 -1.47
N LEU A 490 7.40 -15.92 -2.45
CA LEU A 490 8.07 -17.21 -2.28
C LEU A 490 9.55 -17.01 -1.90
N GLY A 491 10.21 -18.06 -1.43
CA GLY A 491 11.63 -18.04 -1.04
C GLY A 491 12.60 -17.77 -2.19
N ASP A 492 12.16 -18.00 -3.44
CA ASP A 492 12.89 -17.60 -4.65
C ASP A 492 12.64 -16.14 -5.07
N GLY A 493 11.85 -15.40 -4.29
CA GLY A 493 11.47 -14.01 -4.53
C GLY A 493 10.30 -13.83 -5.51
N SER A 494 9.77 -14.89 -6.12
CA SER A 494 8.64 -14.79 -7.04
C SER A 494 7.31 -14.51 -6.31
N VAL A 495 6.34 -13.96 -7.06
CA VAL A 495 5.03 -13.57 -6.52
C VAL A 495 3.91 -14.37 -7.15
N VAL A 496 3.05 -14.93 -6.31
CA VAL A 496 1.83 -15.63 -6.71
C VAL A 496 0.62 -14.91 -6.14
N THR A 497 -0.37 -14.62 -6.97
CA THR A 497 -1.60 -13.91 -6.55
C THR A 497 -2.85 -14.73 -6.77
N TRP A 498 -3.87 -14.50 -5.94
CA TRP A 498 -5.19 -15.11 -6.10
C TRP A 498 -6.28 -14.26 -5.43
N GLY A 499 -7.54 -14.56 -5.73
CA GLY A 499 -8.72 -13.83 -5.24
C GLY A 499 -9.41 -13.04 -6.35
N ASP A 500 -10.08 -11.94 -6.00
CA ASP A 500 -10.81 -11.13 -6.96
C ASP A 500 -9.86 -10.48 -7.98
N PRO A 501 -10.04 -10.72 -9.30
CA PRO A 501 -9.25 -10.06 -10.33
C PRO A 501 -9.30 -8.53 -10.27
N ASP A 502 -10.44 -7.96 -9.89
CA ASP A 502 -10.64 -6.52 -9.74
C ASP A 502 -9.98 -5.95 -8.47
N HIS A 503 -9.47 -6.83 -7.59
CA HIS A 503 -8.80 -6.43 -6.36
C HIS A 503 -7.34 -6.88 -6.23
N GLY A 504 -6.67 -7.30 -7.30
CA GLY A 504 -5.27 -7.75 -7.24
C GLY A 504 -5.06 -9.24 -7.46
N GLY A 505 -6.13 -10.02 -7.60
CA GLY A 505 -6.09 -11.48 -7.65
C GLY A 505 -5.46 -12.06 -8.91
N GLU A 506 -5.36 -11.27 -9.98
CA GLU A 506 -4.75 -11.68 -11.24
C GLU A 506 -3.53 -10.81 -11.61
N SER A 507 -2.37 -11.46 -11.74
CA SER A 507 -1.09 -10.84 -12.14
C SER A 507 -0.64 -11.21 -13.56
N ARG A 508 -1.45 -11.96 -14.33
CA ARG A 508 -1.07 -12.49 -15.66
C ARG A 508 -0.67 -11.41 -16.67
N HIS A 509 -1.28 -10.23 -16.62
CA HIS A 509 -0.98 -9.11 -17.53
C HIS A 509 0.42 -8.50 -17.38
N LEU A 510 1.15 -8.81 -16.30
CA LEU A 510 2.54 -8.40 -16.15
C LEU A 510 3.46 -9.09 -17.17
N GLN A 511 3.07 -10.25 -17.72
CA GLN A 511 3.85 -11.01 -18.69
C GLN A 511 3.98 -10.28 -20.05
N ASP A 512 2.94 -9.54 -20.47
CA ASP A 512 2.90 -8.90 -21.79
C ASP A 512 3.48 -7.47 -21.79
N SER A 513 3.81 -6.93 -20.61
CA SER A 513 4.12 -5.50 -20.44
C SER A 513 5.62 -5.20 -20.47
N TRP A 514 6.48 -6.22 -20.35
CA TRP A 514 7.94 -6.06 -20.15
C TRP A 514 8.80 -6.79 -21.19
N THR A 515 8.18 -7.44 -22.18
CA THR A 515 8.81 -7.90 -23.43
C THR A 515 8.66 -6.86 -24.52
#